data_AF-A0A966UNW3-F1
#
_entry.id   AF-A0A966UNW3-F1
#
_cell.length_a   1.000
_cell.length_b   1.000
_cell.length_c   1.000
_cell.angle_alpha   90.00
_cell.angle_beta   90.00
_cell.angle_gamma   90.00
#
_symmetry.space_group_name_H-M   'P 1'
#
loop_
_entity.id
_entity.type
_entity.pdbx_description
1 polymer ?
#
loop_
_entity_poly.entity_id
_entity_poly.type
_entity_poly.pdbx_seq_one_letter_code
_entity_poly.pdbx_strand_id
1 'polypeptide(L)'
;MAHYAFLDGNNIVTEVIVGRDEGELDIDWEKYYGDFRGQVCKRTSYNTIANSHRTGGVPYRGNYAGIGFYYDSNLDAFIPPKPSEEATLDTNTFTWILS
;
A
#
# COMPACT_ATOMS: atom_id res chain seq x y z
N MET A 1 -2.81 -0.54 -15.63
CA MET A 1 -3.06 -1.73 -14.80
C MET A 1 -2.62 -1.41 -13.37
N ALA A 2 -3.56 -1.41 -12.43
CA ALA A 2 -3.31 -1.05 -11.04
C ALA A 2 -2.90 -2.28 -10.23
N HIS A 3 -2.32 -2.04 -9.05
CA HIS A 3 -1.98 -3.09 -8.11
C HIS A 3 -2.86 -2.97 -6.87
N TYR A 4 -3.14 -4.11 -6.23
CA TYR A 4 -4.01 -4.18 -5.06
C TYR A 4 -3.40 -5.11 -4.02
N ALA A 5 -3.43 -4.69 -2.76
CA ALA A 5 -2.90 -5.41 -1.61
C ALA A 5 -4.03 -5.88 -0.71
N PHE A 6 -4.03 -7.16 -0.38
CA PHE A 6 -4.96 -7.73 0.59
C PHE A 6 -4.35 -7.73 2.00
N LEU A 7 -5.12 -7.30 2.99
CA LEU A 7 -4.66 -7.09 4.37
C LEU A 7 -5.31 -8.08 5.32
N ASP A 8 -4.54 -8.66 6.23
CA ASP A 8 -5.10 -9.47 7.31
C ASP A 8 -5.74 -8.61 8.41
N GLY A 9 -6.22 -9.25 9.48
CA GLY A 9 -6.84 -8.58 10.62
C GLY A 9 -5.92 -7.63 11.41
N ASN A 10 -4.61 -7.65 11.15
CA ASN A 10 -3.61 -6.78 11.76
C ASN A 10 -3.09 -5.72 10.76
N ASN A 11 -3.78 -5.53 9.64
CA ASN A 11 -3.37 -4.67 8.53
C ASN A 11 -2.04 -5.07 7.88
N ILE A 12 -1.63 -6.34 7.97
CA ILE A 12 -0.44 -6.85 7.28
C ILE A 12 -0.82 -7.32 5.88
N VAL A 13 -0.04 -6.89 4.89
CA VAL A 13 -0.21 -7.31 3.49
C VAL A 13 0.12 -8.79 3.36
N THR A 14 -0.87 -9.60 2.98
CA THR A 14 -0.71 -11.05 2.76
C THR A 14 -0.50 -11.41 1.29
N GLU A 15 -0.99 -10.56 0.38
CA GLU A 15 -0.87 -10.77 -1.06
C GLU A 15 -0.96 -9.43 -1.81
N VAL A 16 -0.29 -9.36 -2.97
CA VAL A 16 -0.41 -8.24 -3.90
C VAL A 16 -0.77 -8.80 -5.29
N ILE A 17 -1.83 -8.27 -5.88
CA ILE A 17 -2.32 -8.67 -7.21
C ILE A 17 -2.26 -7.50 -8.18
N VAL A 18 -2.26 -7.86 -9.47
CA VAL A 18 -2.49 -6.92 -10.57
C VAL A 18 -3.99 -6.95 -10.89
N GLY A 19 -4.60 -5.77 -11.03
CA GLY A 19 -6.04 -5.63 -11.27
C GLY A 19 -6.39 -4.47 -12.19
N ARG A 20 -7.69 -4.20 -12.30
CA ARG A 20 -8.26 -3.14 -13.15
C ARG A 20 -7.79 -1.76 -12.72
N ASP A 21 -7.65 -0.84 -13.67
CA ASP A 21 -7.43 0.57 -13.37
C ASP A 21 -8.70 1.20 -12.79
N GLU A 22 -8.57 2.15 -11.85
CA GLU A 22 -9.75 2.92 -11.41
C GLU A 22 -10.22 3.90 -12.46
N GLY A 23 -11.50 4.28 -12.36
CA GLY A 23 -12.19 5.10 -13.34
C GLY A 23 -12.72 4.26 -14.52
N GLU A 24 -12.38 2.97 -14.59
CA GLU A 24 -13.09 2.03 -15.44
C GLU A 24 -14.46 1.70 -14.83
N LEU A 25 -15.53 1.93 -15.61
CA LEU A 25 -16.89 1.44 -15.35
C LEU A 25 -17.58 1.98 -14.08
N ASP A 26 -17.06 3.03 -13.45
CA ASP A 26 -17.59 3.59 -12.18
C ASP A 26 -17.65 2.54 -11.05
N ILE A 27 -16.68 1.62 -11.04
CA ILE A 27 -16.56 0.55 -10.04
C ILE A 27 -15.48 0.93 -9.02
N ASP A 28 -15.81 0.82 -7.73
CA ASP A 28 -14.82 0.78 -6.65
C ASP A 28 -14.14 -0.60 -6.65
N TRP A 29 -12.97 -0.67 -7.28
CA TRP A 29 -12.22 -1.91 -7.39
C TRP A 29 -11.59 -2.36 -6.06
N GLU A 30 -11.28 -1.44 -5.13
CA GLU A 30 -10.87 -1.84 -3.76
C GLU A 30 -11.99 -2.63 -3.10
N LYS A 31 -13.23 -2.11 -3.17
CA LYS A 31 -14.40 -2.80 -2.63
C LYS A 31 -14.69 -4.09 -3.38
N TYR A 32 -14.67 -4.10 -4.71
CA TYR A 32 -14.96 -5.28 -5.51
C TYR A 32 -14.03 -6.45 -5.17
N TYR A 33 -12.72 -6.22 -5.17
CA TYR A 33 -11.75 -7.25 -4.85
C TYR A 33 -11.81 -7.65 -3.37
N GLY A 34 -12.06 -6.68 -2.49
CA GLY A 34 -12.21 -6.95 -1.06
C GLY A 34 -13.42 -7.84 -0.75
N ASP A 35 -14.58 -7.54 -1.33
CA ASP A 35 -15.80 -8.34 -1.20
C ASP A 35 -15.62 -9.75 -1.79
N PHE A 36 -15.01 -9.84 -2.99
CA PHE A 36 -14.75 -11.12 -3.65
C PHE A 36 -13.88 -12.04 -2.80
N ARG A 37 -12.90 -11.48 -2.10
CA ARG A 37 -11.97 -12.25 -1.26
C ARG A 37 -12.42 -12.39 0.20
N GLY A 38 -13.37 -11.57 0.65
CA GLY A 38 -13.74 -11.46 2.06
C GLY A 38 -12.62 -10.88 2.91
N GLN A 39 -11.80 -9.98 2.34
CA GLN A 39 -10.60 -9.42 2.98
C GLN A 39 -10.48 -7.94 2.65
N VAL A 40 -9.88 -7.13 3.54
CA VAL A 40 -9.62 -5.73 3.21
C VAL A 40 -8.66 -5.65 2.04
N CYS A 41 -8.98 -4.82 1.05
CA CYS A 41 -8.19 -4.63 -0.15
C CYS A 41 -7.87 -3.14 -0.31
N LYS A 42 -6.60 -2.84 -0.62
CA LYS A 42 -6.12 -1.48 -0.83
C LYS A 42 -5.31 -1.37 -2.11
N ARG A 43 -5.65 -0.41 -2.96
CA ARG A 43 -4.91 -0.12 -4.17
C ARG A 43 -3.54 0.45 -3.82
N THR A 44 -2.57 0.13 -4.64
CA THR A 44 -1.21 0.62 -4.54
C THR A 44 -0.63 0.86 -5.94
N SER A 45 0.38 1.74 -6.05
CA SER A 45 1.08 2.00 -7.32
C SER A 45 2.49 1.46 -7.25
N TYR A 46 2.84 0.58 -8.19
CA TYR A 46 4.21 0.08 -8.36
C TYR A 46 5.23 1.21 -8.52
N ASN A 47 4.79 2.36 -9.03
CA ASN A 47 5.65 3.53 -9.24
C ASN A 47 5.72 4.47 -8.03
N THR A 48 5.09 4.14 -6.90
CA THR A 48 5.24 4.91 -5.67
C THR A 48 6.35 4.35 -4.79
N ILE A 49 7.32 5.19 -4.46
CA ILE A 49 8.35 4.90 -3.45
C ILE A 49 8.64 6.17 -2.66
N ALA A 50 8.87 6.02 -1.35
CA ALA A 50 9.22 7.11 -0.45
C ALA A 50 8.25 8.30 -0.52
N ASN A 51 6.94 8.02 -0.52
CA ASN A 51 5.87 9.03 -0.66
C ASN A 51 5.93 9.84 -1.96
N SER A 52 6.54 9.29 -3.02
CA SER A 52 6.68 9.96 -4.31
C SER A 52 6.31 9.03 -5.46
N HIS A 53 5.49 9.53 -6.39
CA HIS A 53 5.12 8.81 -7.61
C HIS A 53 6.13 9.12 -8.72
N ARG A 54 6.90 8.12 -9.15
CA ARG A 54 8.06 8.29 -10.05
C ARG A 54 7.74 8.84 -11.44
N THR A 55 6.49 8.79 -11.87
CA THR A 55 6.04 9.30 -13.18
C THR A 55 5.21 10.58 -13.07
N GLY A 56 5.24 11.25 -11.91
CA GLY A 56 4.34 12.36 -11.58
C GLY A 56 2.95 11.89 -11.13
N GLY A 57 2.16 12.79 -10.55
CA GLY A 57 0.87 12.49 -9.93
C GLY A 57 0.94 12.31 -8.41
N VAL A 58 -0.22 12.10 -7.78
CA VAL A 58 -0.34 11.86 -6.33
C VAL A 58 -0.27 10.37 -6.07
N PRO A 59 0.60 9.89 -5.16
CA PRO A 59 0.57 8.50 -4.73
C PRO A 59 -0.81 8.08 -4.24
N TYR A 60 -1.30 6.90 -4.65
CA TYR A 60 -2.56 6.37 -4.10
C TYR A 60 -2.47 6.08 -2.60
N ARG A 61 -1.27 5.67 -2.17
CA ARG A 61 -0.82 5.42 -0.80
C ARG A 61 0.65 5.82 -0.75
N GLY A 62 1.17 6.18 0.42
CA GLY A 62 2.54 6.68 0.55
C GLY A 62 3.63 5.79 -0.05
N ASN A 63 3.46 4.46 -0.10
CA ASN A 63 4.43 3.55 -0.72
C ASN A 63 3.75 2.45 -1.51
N TYR A 64 4.51 1.74 -2.33
CA TYR A 64 4.07 0.45 -2.89
C TYR A 64 3.93 -0.61 -1.78
N ALA A 65 2.88 -1.43 -1.86
CA ALA A 65 2.68 -2.53 -0.92
C ALA A 65 3.62 -3.70 -1.23
N GLY A 66 4.24 -4.27 -0.20
CA GLY A 66 4.94 -5.55 -0.26
C GLY A 66 4.34 -6.54 0.73
N ILE A 67 4.41 -7.85 0.45
CA ILE A 67 3.99 -8.88 1.41
C ILE A 67 4.76 -8.68 2.72
N GLY A 68 4.04 -8.71 3.84
CA GLY A 68 4.55 -8.44 5.18
C GLY A 68 4.59 -6.95 5.58
N PHE A 69 4.29 -6.03 4.67
CA PHE A 69 4.21 -4.60 5.03
C PHE A 69 2.97 -4.37 5.88
N TYR A 70 3.07 -3.43 6.83
CA TYR A 70 1.93 -2.95 7.59
C TYR A 70 1.29 -1.77 6.87
N TYR A 71 -0.04 -1.79 6.72
CA TYR A 71 -0.79 -0.64 6.25
C TYR A 71 -1.22 0.24 7.43
N ASP A 72 -0.68 1.45 7.49
CA ASP A 72 -1.08 2.46 8.45
C ASP A 72 -2.17 3.34 7.84
N SER A 73 -3.40 3.22 8.34
CA SER A 73 -4.55 3.98 7.85
C SER A 73 -4.52 5.47 8.22
N ASN A 74 -3.76 5.87 9.25
CA ASN A 74 -3.63 7.28 9.64
C ASN A 74 -2.63 8.00 8.73
N LEU A 75 -1.57 7.31 8.33
CA LEU A 75 -0.56 7.83 7.40
C LEU A 75 -0.91 7.56 5.93
N ASP A 76 -1.94 6.74 5.69
CA ASP A 76 -2.33 6.22 4.38
C ASP A 76 -1.15 5.63 3.59
N ALA A 77 -0.34 4.82 4.26
CA ALA A 77 0.95 4.33 3.73
C ALA A 77 1.20 2.86 4.07
N PHE A 78 1.90 2.18 3.15
CA PHE A 78 2.46 0.86 3.41
C PHE A 78 3.88 1.01 3.98
N ILE A 79 4.10 0.43 5.15
CA ILE A 79 5.34 0.55 5.90
C ILE A 79 6.01 -0.83 5.93
N PRO A 80 7.26 -0.96 5.47
CA PRO A 80 7.97 -2.24 5.54
C PRO A 80 8.14 -2.70 7.00
N PRO A 81 8.36 -4.00 7.25
CA PRO A 81 8.73 -4.48 8.59
C PRO A 81 9.90 -3.69 9.16
N LYS A 82 9.83 -3.39 10.46
CA LYS A 82 10.89 -2.65 11.15
C LYS A 82 12.19 -3.45 11.10
N PRO A 83 13.31 -2.90 10.59
CA PRO A 83 14.54 -3.67 10.39
C PRO A 83 15.32 -3.91 11.69
N SER A 84 15.21 -3.02 12.67
CA SER A 84 15.80 -3.16 14.01
C SER A 84 15.07 -2.28 15.03
N GLU A 85 15.37 -2.42 16.32
CA GLU A 85 14.74 -1.60 17.37
C GLU A 85 15.13 -0.12 17.27
N GLU A 86 16.35 0.17 16.83
CA GLU A 86 16.93 1.52 16.70
C GLU A 86 16.40 2.27 15.47
N ALA A 87 15.84 1.55 14.50
CA ALA A 87 15.30 2.17 13.29
C ALA A 87 14.16 3.14 13.64
N THR A 88 14.21 4.33 13.05
CA THR A 88 13.17 5.36 13.22
C THR A 88 12.44 5.54 11.91
N LEU A 89 11.11 5.62 11.94
CA LEU A 89 10.31 5.85 10.76
C LEU A 89 10.43 7.32 10.36
N ASP A 90 10.87 7.59 9.14
CA ASP A 90 10.73 8.91 8.54
C ASP A 90 9.30 9.11 8.09
N THR A 91 8.57 10.00 8.77
CA THR A 91 7.16 10.27 8.48
C THR A 91 6.93 11.03 7.17
N ASN A 92 7.98 11.52 6.50
CA ASN A 92 7.84 12.16 5.19
C ASN A 92 7.88 11.12 4.05
N THR A 93 8.68 10.07 4.23
CA THR A 93 8.92 9.04 3.20
C THR A 93 8.25 7.71 3.54
N PHE A 94 7.82 7.51 4.78
CA PHE A 94 7.33 6.26 5.34
C PHE A 94 8.33 5.10 5.19
N THR A 95 9.63 5.42 5.30
CA THR A 95 10.73 4.47 5.25
C THR A 95 11.54 4.50 6.55
N TRP A 96 12.27 3.41 6.84
CA TRP A 96 13.08 3.32 8.05
C TRP A 96 14.46 3.94 7.83
N ILE A 97 14.84 4.84 8.73
CA ILE A 97 16.21 5.38 8.84
C ILE A 97 16.95 4.56 9.90
N LEU A 98 18.11 4.02 9.52
CA LEU A 98 19.05 3.42 10.44
C LEU A 98 19.97 4.51 10.99
N SER A 99 20.06 4.60 12.31
CA SER A 99 20.97 5.51 13.02
C SER A 99 22.38 4.95 13.11
#